data_AF-A0A7W9UR62-F1
#
_entry.id   AF-A0A7W9UR62-F1
#
_cell.length_a   1.000
_cell.length_b   1.000
_cell.length_c   1.000
_cell.angle_alpha   90.00
_cell.angle_beta   90.00
_cell.angle_gamma   90.00
#
_symmetry.space_group_name_H-M   'P 1'
#
loop_
_entity.id
_entity.type
_entity.pdbx_description
1 polymer ?
#
loop_
_entity_poly.entity_id
_entity_poly.type
_entity_poly.pdbx_seq_one_letter_code
_entity_poly.pdbx_strand_id
1 'polypeptide(L)'
;MTPKYRFNGIAVQRSPREDEKREPKEDGDADFTFFHIVIWAPLVALIALAAYSVSTAGLSTFAVGTFVSAASASVGAFLGFLFGIPREIAQRSEPNHSDASPIVSNTNLEQVSDWVTKILVGVGLVQIGTIGVSAHRLARVVGSGLKDSETARARVVGFSLITLFLVWGFLVTYLASRTLVRKFFARLLDEEAVRRISLKASREAQEQEEQRSRADAGAFVLTDRALKPGAGSPAVTQAELTEAMKKAGERTRAQIFNTASSFRSANNLPGAKEKMARAAMVFQALIEADPEANYHRPRAELGYIFKDSTQPDWGKAEEYLTAALTAAIDIRNTSSPETWPIYEFNRAKCRIMQDPAHEGPSADAVRNTVLDDLRVASMQMENKVASDSVIRPWLDRNGITPGSITSGT
;
A
#
# COMPACT_ATOMS: atom_id res chain seq x y z
N MET A 1 -38.77 -15.05 -22.15
CA MET A 1 -37.36 -15.22 -22.55
C MET A 1 -36.51 -14.34 -21.67
N THR A 2 -35.77 -14.93 -20.74
CA THR A 2 -34.89 -14.25 -19.78
C THR A 2 -33.49 -14.86 -19.94
N PRO A 3 -32.41 -14.06 -20.14
CA PRO A 3 -31.09 -14.63 -20.30
C PRO A 3 -30.54 -15.06 -18.94
N LYS A 4 -30.22 -16.35 -18.82
CA LYS A 4 -29.40 -16.90 -17.73
C LYS A 4 -27.96 -16.46 -17.96
N TYR A 5 -27.46 -15.55 -17.13
CA TYR A 5 -26.02 -15.31 -17.03
C TYR A 5 -25.36 -16.53 -16.37
N ARG A 6 -24.56 -17.25 -17.17
CA ARG A 6 -23.58 -18.24 -16.68
C ARG A 6 -22.38 -17.46 -16.14
N PHE A 7 -22.20 -17.44 -14.83
CA PHE A 7 -20.93 -17.05 -14.23
C PHE A 7 -19.91 -18.17 -14.45
N ASN A 8 -18.78 -17.81 -15.07
CA ASN A 8 -17.60 -18.66 -15.21
C ASN A 8 -17.13 -19.12 -13.84
N GLY A 9 -17.00 -20.44 -13.68
CA GLY A 9 -16.36 -21.05 -12.53
C GLY A 9 -14.87 -20.72 -12.51
N ILE A 10 -14.50 -19.72 -11.72
CA ILE A 10 -13.17 -19.61 -11.16
C ILE A 10 -13.21 -20.46 -9.89
N ALA A 11 -12.58 -21.64 -9.96
CA ALA A 11 -12.28 -22.42 -8.78
C ALA A 11 -11.33 -21.60 -7.90
N VAL A 12 -11.90 -20.86 -6.94
CA VAL A 12 -11.14 -20.30 -5.83
C VAL A 12 -10.66 -21.51 -5.03
N GLN A 13 -9.40 -21.89 -5.26
CA GLN A 13 -8.68 -22.84 -4.45
C GLN A 13 -8.61 -22.22 -3.05
N ARG A 14 -9.56 -22.60 -2.19
CA ARG A 14 -9.51 -22.27 -0.76
C ARG A 14 -8.22 -22.88 -0.23
N SER A 15 -7.24 -22.02 0.03
CA SER A 15 -6.12 -22.34 0.91
C SER A 15 -6.67 -23.06 2.15
N PRO A 16 -6.11 -24.20 2.57
CA PRO A 16 -6.47 -24.77 3.86
C PRO A 16 -6.26 -23.69 4.92
N ARG A 17 -7.32 -23.34 5.64
CA ARG A 17 -7.16 -22.71 6.95
C ARG A 17 -6.51 -23.75 7.85
N GLU A 18 -5.18 -23.76 7.85
CA GLU A 18 -4.41 -24.27 8.98
C GLU A 18 -4.49 -23.22 10.10
N ASP A 19 -5.69 -23.05 10.64
CA ASP A 19 -5.86 -22.65 12.04
C ASP A 19 -5.66 -23.90 12.91
N GLU A 20 -4.57 -24.65 12.68
CA GLU A 20 -4.05 -25.56 13.69
C GLU A 20 -3.24 -24.66 14.62
N LYS A 21 -3.91 -24.19 15.68
CA LYS A 21 -3.23 -23.74 16.90
C LYS A 21 -2.35 -24.91 17.35
N ARG A 22 -1.13 -25.00 16.82
CA ARG A 22 -0.04 -25.67 17.52
C ARG A 22 0.15 -24.86 18.79
N GLU A 23 -0.50 -25.31 19.86
CA GLU A 23 -0.04 -24.97 21.19
C GLU A 23 1.48 -25.18 21.19
N PRO A 24 2.27 -24.19 21.64
CA PRO A 24 3.70 -24.37 21.72
C PRO A 24 3.94 -25.55 22.66
N LYS A 25 4.30 -26.71 22.08
CA LYS A 25 4.78 -27.85 22.84
C LYS A 25 5.83 -27.34 23.81
N GLU A 26 5.73 -27.79 25.05
CA GLU A 26 6.54 -27.55 26.25
C GLU A 26 8.09 -27.54 26.01
N ASP A 27 8.63 -26.64 25.19
CA ASP A 27 10.06 -26.30 25.19
C ASP A 27 10.40 -25.44 26.41
N GLY A 28 9.37 -24.86 27.06
CA GLY A 28 9.51 -24.07 28.27
C GLY A 28 10.12 -24.86 29.43
N ASP A 29 9.76 -26.14 29.60
CA ASP A 29 10.24 -26.94 30.74
C ASP A 29 11.72 -27.34 30.60
N ALA A 30 12.19 -27.61 29.38
CA ALA A 30 13.59 -27.94 29.11
C ALA A 30 14.49 -26.70 29.19
N ASP A 31 14.08 -25.58 28.59
CA ASP A 31 14.80 -24.30 28.67
C ASP A 31 14.83 -23.78 30.10
N PHE A 32 13.73 -23.92 30.84
CA PHE A 32 13.64 -23.59 32.26
C PHE A 32 14.60 -24.47 33.06
N THR A 33 14.54 -25.79 32.94
CA THR A 33 15.42 -26.71 33.69
C THR A 33 16.90 -26.47 33.39
N PHE A 34 17.25 -26.26 32.12
CA PHE A 34 18.62 -25.97 31.70
C PHE A 34 19.12 -24.63 32.27
N PHE A 35 18.31 -23.57 32.20
CA PHE A 35 18.64 -22.26 32.76
C PHE A 35 18.85 -22.32 34.29
N HIS A 36 18.03 -23.10 34.98
CA HIS A 36 18.15 -23.31 36.42
C HIS A 36 19.45 -24.06 36.76
N ILE A 37 19.78 -25.12 36.04
CA ILE A 37 21.03 -25.87 36.26
C ILE A 37 22.24 -24.96 36.06
N VAL A 38 22.25 -24.15 35.00
CA VAL A 38 23.33 -23.20 34.74
C VAL A 38 23.45 -22.18 35.87
N ILE A 39 22.36 -21.63 36.40
CA ILE A 39 22.43 -20.62 37.46
C ILE A 39 22.81 -21.22 38.83
N TRP A 40 22.24 -22.36 39.20
CA TRP A 40 22.39 -22.92 40.55
C TRP A 40 23.68 -23.71 40.75
N ALA A 41 24.24 -24.33 39.71
CA ALA A 41 25.48 -25.10 39.80
C ALA A 41 26.69 -24.34 40.40
N PRO A 42 27.05 -23.12 39.94
CA PRO A 42 28.15 -22.36 40.54
C PRO A 42 27.84 -21.93 41.97
N LEU A 43 26.57 -21.63 42.28
CA LEU A 43 26.17 -21.25 43.63
C LEU A 43 26.34 -22.41 44.61
N VAL A 44 25.88 -23.62 44.24
CA VAL A 44 26.07 -24.82 45.05
C VAL A 44 27.55 -25.09 45.27
N ALA A 45 28.40 -24.90 44.26
CA ALA A 45 29.84 -25.08 44.37
C ALA A 45 30.50 -24.04 45.30
N LEU A 46 30.06 -22.77 45.28
CA LEU A 46 30.53 -21.75 46.20
C LEU A 46 30.06 -22.01 47.64
N ILE A 47 28.84 -22.52 47.83
CA ILE A 47 28.33 -22.93 49.14
C ILE A 47 29.14 -24.12 49.67
N ALA A 48 29.42 -25.12 48.84
CA ALA A 48 30.27 -26.25 49.21
C ALA A 48 31.70 -25.80 49.54
N LEU A 49 32.25 -24.84 48.80
CA LEU A 49 33.55 -24.22 49.10
C LEU A 49 33.51 -23.43 50.41
N ALA A 50 32.44 -22.69 50.69
CA ALA A 50 32.27 -21.99 51.96
C ALA A 50 32.23 -22.97 53.14
N ALA A 51 31.43 -24.04 53.04
CA ALA A 51 31.37 -25.11 54.04
C ALA A 51 32.74 -25.80 54.24
N TYR A 52 33.46 -26.06 53.15
CA TYR A 52 34.82 -26.61 53.20
C TYR A 52 35.84 -25.64 53.83
N SER A 53 35.69 -24.33 53.59
CA SER A 53 36.59 -23.32 54.14
C SER A 53 36.46 -23.18 55.66
N VAL A 54 35.24 -23.34 56.19
CA VAL A 54 34.95 -23.30 57.64
C VAL A 54 35.59 -24.49 58.37
N SER A 55 35.72 -25.65 57.71
CA SER A 55 36.25 -26.88 58.34
C SER A 55 37.78 -27.01 58.29
N THR A 56 38.50 -26.17 57.55
CA THR A 56 39.94 -26.36 57.29
C THR A 56 40.83 -25.18 57.72
N ALA A 57 40.58 -23.95 57.26
CA ALA A 57 41.47 -22.81 57.56
C ALA A 57 40.84 -21.40 57.40
N GLY A 58 39.51 -21.28 57.41
CA GLY A 58 38.81 -19.98 57.39
C GLY A 58 38.95 -19.19 56.08
N LEU A 59 38.82 -17.86 56.17
CA LEU A 59 38.60 -16.92 55.05
C LEU A 59 39.62 -17.02 53.89
N SER A 60 40.88 -17.43 54.17
CA SER A 60 41.93 -17.55 53.15
C SER A 60 41.63 -18.66 52.13
N THR A 61 41.12 -19.81 52.58
CA THR A 61 40.78 -20.95 51.71
C THR A 61 39.61 -20.60 50.81
N PHE A 62 38.61 -19.89 51.37
CA PHE A 62 37.49 -19.37 50.59
C PHE A 62 37.97 -18.38 49.52
N ALA A 63 38.78 -17.38 49.90
CA ALA A 63 39.30 -16.38 48.96
C ALA A 63 40.10 -17.00 47.81
N VAL A 64 41.04 -17.91 48.11
CA VAL A 64 41.82 -18.62 47.08
C VAL A 64 40.92 -19.44 46.16
N GLY A 65 39.98 -20.20 46.72
CA GLY A 65 39.03 -20.98 45.93
C GLY A 65 38.17 -20.11 45.02
N THR A 66 37.67 -18.97 45.51
CA THR A 66 36.88 -18.02 44.72
C THR A 66 37.70 -17.39 43.59
N PHE A 67 38.95 -16.96 43.85
CA PHE A 67 39.81 -16.41 42.80
C PHE A 67 40.13 -17.43 41.71
N VAL A 68 40.39 -18.68 42.09
CA VAL A 68 40.62 -19.77 41.13
C VAL A 68 39.37 -20.07 40.31
N SER A 69 38.20 -20.11 40.95
CA SER A 69 36.90 -20.23 40.25
C SER A 69 36.68 -19.09 39.27
N ALA A 70 36.91 -17.84 39.67
CA ALA A 70 36.73 -16.66 38.82
C ALA A 70 37.70 -16.65 37.63
N ALA A 71 38.97 -17.02 37.85
CA ALA A 71 39.96 -17.13 36.79
C ALA A 71 39.58 -18.22 35.78
N SER A 72 39.15 -19.38 36.28
CA SER A 72 38.70 -20.51 35.46
C SER A 72 37.45 -20.16 34.66
N ALA A 73 36.47 -19.48 35.28
CA ALA A 73 35.28 -18.97 34.60
C ALA A 73 35.61 -17.93 33.53
N SER A 74 36.60 -17.06 33.75
CA SER A 74 37.02 -16.06 32.77
C SER A 74 37.68 -16.71 31.55
N VAL A 75 38.53 -17.72 31.75
CA VAL A 75 39.12 -18.52 30.67
C VAL A 75 38.02 -19.27 29.91
N GLY A 76 37.11 -19.91 30.64
CA GLY A 76 35.93 -20.56 30.08
C GLY A 76 35.11 -19.60 29.22
N ALA A 77 34.76 -18.43 29.76
CA ALA A 77 33.97 -17.40 29.08
C ALA A 77 34.65 -16.89 27.81
N PHE A 78 35.95 -16.67 27.83
CA PHE A 78 36.71 -16.31 26.63
C PHE A 78 36.62 -17.38 25.55
N LEU A 79 36.79 -18.65 25.91
CA LEU A 79 36.63 -19.76 24.97
C LEU A 79 35.19 -19.87 24.47
N GLY A 80 34.22 -19.80 25.38
CA GLY A 80 32.79 -19.84 25.06
C GLY A 80 32.41 -18.73 24.08
N PHE A 81 32.93 -17.52 24.28
CA PHE A 81 32.77 -16.41 23.37
C PHE A 81 33.29 -16.73 21.97
N LEU A 82 34.54 -17.19 21.85
CA LEU A 82 35.15 -17.54 20.58
C LEU A 82 34.33 -18.61 19.85
N PHE A 83 34.06 -19.73 20.51
CA PHE A 83 33.31 -20.84 19.92
C PHE A 83 31.83 -20.49 19.66
N GLY A 84 31.27 -19.52 20.37
CA GLY A 84 29.86 -19.12 20.28
C GLY A 84 29.55 -18.14 19.14
N ILE A 85 30.55 -17.52 18.51
CA ILE A 85 30.33 -16.60 17.38
C ILE A 85 29.73 -17.37 16.18
N PRO A 86 28.53 -16.99 15.69
CA PRO A 86 27.88 -17.68 14.59
C PRO A 86 28.60 -17.42 13.25
N ARG A 87 28.97 -18.51 12.55
CA ARG A 87 29.70 -18.48 11.25
C ARG A 87 28.81 -18.40 10.00
N GLU A 88 27.49 -18.42 10.18
CA GLU A 88 26.50 -18.54 9.10
C GLU A 88 26.15 -17.19 8.45
N ILE A 89 26.64 -16.07 9.01
CA ILE A 89 26.23 -14.73 8.59
C ILE A 89 27.01 -14.29 7.34
N ALA A 90 28.24 -14.77 7.14
CA ALA A 90 29.06 -14.45 5.98
C ALA A 90 28.60 -15.09 4.65
N GLN A 91 27.93 -16.26 4.69
CA GLN A 91 27.54 -16.98 3.47
C GLN A 91 26.29 -16.42 2.75
N ARG A 92 25.51 -15.54 3.40
CA ARG A 92 24.39 -14.83 2.75
C ARG A 92 24.82 -13.63 1.89
N SER A 93 26.11 -13.33 1.85
CA SER A 93 26.67 -12.21 1.09
C SER A 93 27.23 -12.59 -0.28
N GLU A 94 26.92 -13.80 -0.81
CA GLU A 94 27.23 -14.07 -2.22
C GLU A 94 26.39 -13.14 -3.13
N PRO A 95 27.03 -12.39 -4.05
CA PRO A 95 26.35 -11.42 -4.88
C PRO A 95 25.66 -12.14 -6.03
N ASN A 96 24.45 -12.63 -5.79
CA ASN A 96 23.56 -12.96 -6.90
C ASN A 96 22.94 -11.64 -7.40
N HIS A 97 23.17 -11.31 -8.67
CA HIS A 97 22.78 -10.06 -9.32
C HIS A 97 21.32 -9.67 -9.06
N SER A 98 21.08 -8.70 -8.18
CA SER A 98 20.01 -7.67 -8.26
C SER A 98 19.93 -6.87 -6.95
N ASP A 99 20.39 -5.61 -6.98
CA ASP A 99 20.02 -4.50 -6.08
C ASP A 99 19.71 -4.81 -4.60
N ALA A 100 20.61 -5.53 -3.93
CA ALA A 100 20.67 -5.56 -2.48
C ALA A 100 22.13 -5.41 -2.08
N SER A 101 22.53 -4.22 -1.63
CA SER A 101 23.80 -4.04 -0.92
C SER A 101 23.79 -5.01 0.26
N PRO A 102 24.67 -6.04 0.28
CA PRO A 102 24.74 -6.94 1.39
C PRO A 102 25.28 -6.13 2.57
N ILE A 103 24.53 -6.11 3.66
CA ILE A 103 24.96 -5.48 4.90
C ILE A 103 26.31 -6.11 5.26
N VAL A 104 27.36 -5.30 5.15
CA VAL A 104 28.72 -5.68 5.49
C VAL A 104 28.78 -5.76 7.01
N SER A 105 28.40 -6.91 7.55
CA SER A 105 28.78 -7.26 8.92
C SER A 105 30.30 -7.25 8.99
N ASN A 106 30.88 -6.63 10.01
CA ASN A 106 32.32 -6.69 10.26
C ASN A 106 32.72 -8.16 10.53
N THR A 107 33.12 -8.88 9.49
CA THR A 107 33.55 -10.30 9.55
C THR A 107 34.88 -10.47 10.25
N ASN A 108 35.59 -9.38 10.58
CA ASN A 108 36.88 -9.41 11.27
C ASN A 108 36.84 -10.26 12.54
N LEU A 109 35.81 -10.13 13.38
CA LEU A 109 35.74 -10.88 14.65
C LEU A 109 35.39 -12.36 14.43
N GLU A 110 34.58 -12.65 13.42
CA GLU A 110 34.24 -14.01 13.02
C GLU A 110 35.46 -14.73 12.43
N GLN A 111 36.17 -14.08 11.51
CA GLN A 111 37.42 -14.58 10.94
C GLN A 111 38.48 -14.79 12.04
N VAL A 112 38.60 -13.82 12.95
CA VAL A 112 39.52 -13.94 14.08
C VAL A 112 39.19 -15.13 14.95
N SER A 113 37.92 -15.31 15.30
CA SER A 113 37.51 -16.47 16.07
C SER A 113 37.74 -17.79 15.32
N ASP A 114 37.47 -17.85 14.02
CA ASP A 114 37.66 -19.07 13.23
C ASP A 114 39.12 -19.51 13.18
N TRP A 115 40.07 -18.58 12.91
CA TRP A 115 41.49 -18.96 12.90
C TRP A 115 41.99 -19.28 14.32
N VAL A 116 41.57 -18.53 15.34
CA VAL A 116 41.96 -18.80 16.74
C VAL A 116 41.45 -20.18 17.17
N THR A 117 40.19 -20.50 16.91
CA THR A 117 39.60 -21.79 17.30
C THR A 117 40.26 -22.96 16.56
N LYS A 118 40.59 -22.82 15.28
CA LYS A 118 41.35 -23.83 14.52
C LYS A 118 42.75 -24.07 15.11
N ILE A 119 43.48 -23.00 15.43
CA ILE A 119 44.80 -23.11 16.08
C ILE A 119 44.67 -23.78 17.45
N LEU A 120 43.69 -23.37 18.26
CA LEU A 120 43.50 -23.91 19.60
C LEU A 120 43.18 -25.40 19.59
N VAL A 121 42.27 -25.83 18.70
CA VAL A 121 41.94 -27.25 18.51
C VAL A 121 43.15 -28.03 17.98
N GLY A 122 43.87 -27.49 16.99
CA GLY A 122 45.05 -28.12 16.41
C GLY A 122 46.19 -28.32 17.41
N VAL A 123 46.55 -27.27 18.15
CA VAL A 123 47.57 -27.34 19.21
C VAL A 123 47.11 -28.23 20.36
N GLY A 124 45.84 -28.13 20.76
CA GLY A 124 45.26 -28.96 21.82
C GLY A 124 45.32 -30.45 21.52
N LEU A 125 45.04 -30.84 20.27
CA LEU A 125 45.10 -32.25 19.84
C LEU A 125 46.53 -32.80 19.91
N VAL A 126 47.52 -32.02 19.48
CA VAL A 126 48.94 -32.42 19.51
C VAL A 126 49.50 -32.45 20.93
N GLN A 127 49.04 -31.55 21.81
CA GLN A 127 49.59 -31.38 23.16
C GLN A 127 48.76 -32.04 24.27
N ILE A 128 47.79 -32.90 23.94
CA ILE A 128 46.84 -33.45 24.93
C ILE A 128 47.52 -34.14 26.12
N GLY A 129 48.64 -34.84 25.90
CA GLY A 129 49.42 -35.45 26.97
C GLY A 129 50.06 -34.42 27.91
N THR A 130 50.62 -33.34 27.37
CA THR A 130 51.23 -32.24 28.14
C THR A 130 50.19 -31.44 28.92
N ILE A 131 48.97 -31.31 28.38
CA ILE A 131 47.84 -30.67 29.05
C ILE A 131 47.48 -31.44 30.33
N GLY A 132 47.42 -32.77 30.28
CA GLY A 132 47.15 -33.60 31.47
C GLY A 132 48.17 -33.41 32.59
N VAL A 133 49.46 -33.37 32.25
CA VAL A 133 50.54 -33.12 33.23
C VAL A 133 50.44 -31.72 33.82
N SER A 134 50.12 -30.71 33.00
CA SER A 134 49.97 -29.31 33.42
C SER A 134 48.74 -29.12 34.31
N ALA A 135 47.62 -29.77 33.99
CA ALA A 135 46.42 -29.77 34.82
C ALA A 135 46.69 -30.40 36.19
N HIS A 136 47.44 -31.50 36.24
CA HIS A 136 47.85 -32.11 37.51
C HIS A 136 48.78 -31.20 38.34
N ARG A 137 49.69 -30.46 37.69
CA ARG A 137 50.52 -29.44 38.36
C ARG A 137 49.66 -28.30 38.91
N LEU A 138 48.73 -27.77 38.12
CA LEU A 138 47.83 -26.70 38.52
C LEU A 138 46.95 -27.12 39.70
N ALA A 139 46.39 -28.33 39.68
CA ALA A 139 45.62 -28.89 40.79
C ALA A 139 46.45 -29.02 42.08
N ARG A 140 47.74 -29.36 41.98
CA ARG A 140 48.64 -29.38 43.14
C ARG A 140 48.94 -27.98 43.68
N VAL A 141 49.20 -27.00 42.80
CA VAL A 141 49.44 -25.60 43.19
C VAL A 141 48.22 -25.02 43.88
N VAL A 142 47.04 -25.18 43.30
CA VAL A 142 45.78 -24.73 43.91
C VAL A 142 45.52 -25.47 45.23
N GLY A 143 45.72 -26.80 45.26
CA GLY A 143 45.60 -27.59 46.49
C GLY A 143 46.51 -27.11 47.62
N SER A 144 47.75 -26.72 47.31
CA SER A 144 48.67 -26.13 48.31
C SER A 144 48.23 -24.74 48.79
N GLY A 145 47.60 -23.94 47.92
CA GLY A 145 47.04 -22.63 48.28
C GLY A 145 45.81 -22.71 49.20
N LEU A 146 45.13 -23.86 49.24
CA LEU A 146 43.98 -24.12 50.13
C LEU A 146 44.41 -24.56 51.55
N LYS A 147 45.70 -24.43 51.89
CA LYS A 147 46.30 -24.65 53.23
C LYS A 147 46.15 -26.05 53.82
N ASP A 148 46.01 -27.06 52.96
CA ASP A 148 45.98 -28.46 53.35
C ASP A 148 46.84 -29.29 52.38
N SER A 149 48.15 -29.00 52.37
CA SER A 149 49.10 -29.49 51.36
C SER A 149 49.32 -31.01 51.36
N GLU A 150 48.81 -31.73 52.37
CA GLU A 150 48.99 -33.18 52.52
C GLU A 150 47.73 -34.02 52.25
N THR A 151 46.53 -33.45 52.17
CA THR A 151 45.33 -34.27 51.92
C THR A 151 44.99 -34.36 50.44
N ALA A 152 44.65 -35.56 49.98
CA ALA A 152 44.07 -35.78 48.66
C ALA A 152 42.80 -34.92 48.43
N ARG A 153 42.13 -34.48 49.51
CA ARG A 153 40.87 -33.71 49.49
C ARG A 153 41.03 -32.32 48.88
N ALA A 154 42.04 -31.54 49.28
CA ALA A 154 42.23 -30.19 48.76
C ALA A 154 42.55 -30.16 47.25
N ARG A 155 43.27 -31.17 46.76
CA ARG A 155 43.57 -31.34 45.33
C ARG A 155 42.31 -31.66 44.53
N VAL A 156 41.44 -32.53 45.06
CA VAL A 156 40.14 -32.85 44.45
C VAL A 156 39.27 -31.59 44.39
N VAL A 157 39.14 -30.85 45.49
CA VAL A 157 38.36 -29.60 45.53
C VAL A 157 38.89 -28.57 44.53
N GLY A 158 40.20 -28.32 44.51
CA GLY A 158 40.83 -27.37 43.59
C GLY A 158 40.61 -27.75 42.11
N PHE A 159 40.77 -29.04 41.77
CA PHE A 159 40.51 -29.53 40.42
C PHE A 159 39.03 -29.41 40.04
N SER A 160 38.11 -29.80 40.93
CA SER A 160 36.67 -29.68 40.70
C SER A 160 36.23 -28.24 40.48
N LEU A 161 36.78 -27.27 41.22
CA LEU A 161 36.48 -25.84 41.03
C LEU A 161 36.97 -25.35 39.66
N ILE A 162 38.20 -25.69 39.27
CA ILE A 162 38.73 -25.30 37.95
C ILE A 162 37.84 -25.86 36.84
N THR A 163 37.58 -27.16 36.86
CA THR A 163 36.80 -27.83 35.81
C THR A 163 35.38 -27.30 35.75
N LEU A 164 34.70 -27.19 36.89
CA LEU A 164 33.31 -26.74 36.94
C LEU A 164 33.18 -25.31 36.42
N PHE A 165 33.99 -24.38 36.94
CA PHE A 165 33.87 -22.97 36.56
C PHE A 165 34.35 -22.70 35.14
N LEU A 166 35.35 -23.45 34.64
CA LEU A 166 35.75 -23.38 33.23
C LEU A 166 34.62 -23.84 32.30
N VAL A 167 33.99 -24.99 32.57
CA VAL A 167 32.87 -25.50 31.77
C VAL A 167 31.67 -24.55 31.86
N TRP A 168 31.39 -24.03 33.05
CA TRP A 168 30.30 -23.09 33.28
C TRP A 168 30.49 -21.79 32.51
N GLY A 169 31.67 -21.15 32.63
CA GLY A 169 31.99 -19.92 31.91
C GLY A 169 31.92 -20.13 30.40
N PHE A 170 32.44 -21.26 29.91
CA PHE A 170 32.32 -21.65 28.50
C PHE A 170 30.85 -21.73 28.07
N LEU A 171 30.03 -22.48 28.78
CA LEU A 171 28.65 -22.75 28.39
C LEU A 171 27.79 -21.46 28.38
N VAL A 172 27.90 -20.64 29.43
CA VAL A 172 27.14 -19.38 29.54
C VAL A 172 27.49 -18.44 28.39
N THR A 173 28.78 -18.20 28.17
CA THR A 173 29.20 -17.24 27.14
C THR A 173 29.01 -17.81 25.74
N TYR A 174 29.16 -19.13 25.53
CA TYR A 174 28.84 -19.78 24.25
C TYR A 174 27.39 -19.57 23.86
N LEU A 175 26.45 -19.84 24.78
CA LEU A 175 25.02 -19.69 24.52
C LEU A 175 24.62 -18.22 24.38
N ALA A 176 25.17 -17.34 25.22
CA ALA A 176 24.94 -15.90 25.11
C ALA A 176 25.41 -15.35 23.76
N SER A 177 26.64 -15.66 23.34
CA SER A 177 27.17 -15.26 22.03
C SER A 177 26.33 -15.82 20.89
N ARG A 178 25.96 -17.11 20.94
CA ARG A 178 25.17 -17.75 19.88
C ARG A 178 23.79 -17.12 19.74
N THR A 179 23.12 -16.76 20.84
CA THR A 179 21.74 -16.25 20.82
C THR A 179 21.65 -14.74 20.64
N LEU A 180 22.44 -13.96 21.37
CA LEU A 180 22.37 -12.49 21.34
C LEU A 180 22.83 -11.94 19.99
N VAL A 181 23.93 -12.47 19.46
CA VAL A 181 24.47 -12.04 18.16
C VAL A 181 23.46 -12.34 17.05
N ARG A 182 22.87 -13.55 17.04
CA ARG A 182 21.82 -13.91 16.07
C ARG A 182 20.60 -12.99 16.15
N LYS A 183 20.08 -12.74 17.35
CA LYS A 183 18.91 -11.86 17.55
C LYS A 183 19.20 -10.42 17.12
N PHE A 184 20.41 -9.92 17.41
CA PHE A 184 20.82 -8.58 17.02
C PHE A 184 20.85 -8.43 15.49
N PHE A 185 21.49 -9.36 14.79
CA PHE A 185 21.54 -9.32 13.31
C PHE A 185 20.17 -9.51 12.67
N ALA A 186 19.33 -10.42 13.18
CA ALA A 186 17.97 -10.60 12.66
C ALA A 186 17.16 -9.29 12.71
N ARG A 187 17.23 -8.57 13.84
CA ARG A 187 16.53 -7.28 13.99
C ARG A 187 17.02 -6.22 13.00
N LEU A 188 18.33 -6.11 12.78
CA LEU A 188 18.88 -5.14 11.83
C LEU A 188 18.45 -5.43 10.39
N LEU A 189 18.41 -6.72 10.00
CA LEU A 189 17.96 -7.13 8.67
C LEU A 189 16.48 -6.80 8.43
N ASP A 190 15.63 -7.04 9.42
CA ASP A 190 14.19 -6.77 9.33
C ASP A 190 13.89 -5.27 9.25
N GLU A 191 14.53 -4.44 10.09
CA GLU A 191 14.34 -2.99 10.08
C GLU A 191 14.73 -2.36 8.73
N GLU A 192 15.83 -2.80 8.13
CA GLU A 192 16.29 -2.28 6.85
C GLU A 192 15.45 -2.79 5.66
N ALA A 193 14.93 -4.01 5.74
CA ALA A 193 13.97 -4.52 4.76
C ALA A 193 12.68 -3.70 4.77
N VAL A 194 12.12 -3.44 5.96
CA VAL A 194 10.93 -2.59 6.13
C VAL A 194 11.18 -1.18 5.59
N ARG A 195 12.34 -0.57 5.93
CA ARG A 195 12.71 0.76 5.44
C ARG A 195 12.84 0.81 3.91
N ARG A 196 13.39 -0.22 3.27
CA ARG A 196 13.50 -0.27 1.80
C ARG A 196 12.13 -0.41 1.14
N ILE A 197 11.26 -1.23 1.68
CA ILE A 197 9.88 -1.39 1.18
C ILE A 197 9.12 -0.07 1.30
N SER A 198 9.20 0.61 2.45
CA SER A 198 8.54 1.89 2.64
C SER A 198 9.08 2.98 1.70
N LEU A 199 10.40 3.01 1.48
CA LEU A 199 11.02 3.96 0.55
C LEU A 199 10.60 3.70 -0.90
N LYS A 200 10.58 2.44 -1.35
CA LYS A 200 10.11 2.08 -2.70
C LYS A 200 8.65 2.47 -2.90
N ALA A 201 7.76 2.09 -1.98
CA ALA A 201 6.36 2.46 -2.02
C ALA A 201 6.16 4.00 -2.03
N SER A 202 6.94 4.74 -1.25
CA SER A 202 6.87 6.21 -1.24
C SER A 202 7.31 6.84 -2.56
N ARG A 203 8.33 6.29 -3.23
CA ARG A 203 8.81 6.78 -4.53
C ARG A 203 7.81 6.48 -5.63
N GLU A 204 7.27 5.27 -5.66
CA GLU A 204 6.24 4.87 -6.63
C GLU A 204 4.98 5.75 -6.49
N ALA A 205 4.55 6.06 -5.27
CA ALA A 205 3.43 6.98 -5.03
C ALA A 205 3.74 8.41 -5.49
N GLN A 206 4.97 8.91 -5.27
CA GLN A 206 5.39 10.23 -5.75
C GLN A 206 5.43 10.29 -7.28
N GLU A 207 5.97 9.27 -7.95
CA GLU A 207 6.03 9.19 -9.40
C GLU A 207 4.63 9.12 -10.03
N GLN A 208 3.72 8.35 -9.43
CA GLN A 208 2.32 8.29 -9.87
C GLN A 208 1.61 9.63 -9.72
N GLU A 209 1.81 10.31 -8.59
CA GLU A 209 1.20 11.64 -8.36
C GLU A 209 1.78 12.68 -9.32
N GLU A 210 3.09 12.66 -9.58
CA GLU A 210 3.71 13.55 -10.56
C GLU A 210 3.22 13.28 -11.99
N GLN A 211 3.12 12.01 -12.38
CA GLN A 211 2.55 11.62 -13.68
C GLN A 211 1.10 12.10 -13.82
N ARG A 212 0.29 11.92 -12.77
CA ARG A 212 -1.11 12.38 -12.74
C ARG A 212 -1.18 13.90 -12.81
N SER A 213 -0.37 14.61 -12.04
CA SER A 213 -0.28 16.08 -12.07
C SER A 213 0.13 16.60 -13.45
N ARG A 214 1.10 15.94 -14.11
CA ARG A 214 1.52 16.27 -15.48
C ARG A 214 0.40 16.02 -16.49
N ALA A 215 -0.33 14.91 -16.37
CA ALA A 215 -1.48 14.61 -17.23
C ALA A 215 -2.61 15.63 -17.04
N ASP A 216 -2.92 15.99 -15.80
CA ASP A 216 -3.92 16.99 -15.44
C ASP A 216 -3.57 18.37 -16.01
N ALA A 217 -2.32 18.82 -15.81
CA ALA A 217 -1.82 20.06 -16.39
C ALA A 217 -1.88 20.04 -17.92
N GLY A 218 -1.49 18.92 -18.54
CA GLY A 218 -1.58 18.73 -19.99
C GLY A 218 -3.01 18.85 -20.52
N ALA A 219 -3.99 18.27 -19.83
CA ALA A 219 -5.39 18.36 -20.20
C ALA A 219 -5.92 19.80 -20.13
N PHE A 220 -5.53 20.58 -19.11
CA PHE A 220 -5.87 22.00 -19.02
C PHE A 220 -5.24 22.83 -20.14
N VAL A 221 -3.96 22.63 -20.41
CA VAL A 221 -3.25 23.37 -21.47
C VAL A 221 -3.88 23.09 -22.83
N LEU A 222 -4.20 21.83 -23.13
CA LEU A 222 -4.88 21.45 -24.37
C LEU A 222 -6.29 22.04 -24.44
N THR A 223 -7.03 22.05 -23.33
CA THR A 223 -8.35 22.66 -23.25
C THR A 223 -8.30 24.15 -23.53
N ASP A 224 -7.42 24.89 -22.85
CA ASP A 224 -7.32 26.35 -23.04
C ASP A 224 -6.88 26.67 -24.47
N ARG A 225 -5.92 25.92 -25.03
CA ARG A 225 -5.50 26.07 -26.43
C ARG A 225 -6.62 25.74 -27.42
N ALA A 226 -7.46 24.74 -27.13
CA ALA A 226 -8.61 24.40 -27.96
C ALA A 226 -9.69 25.49 -27.93
N LEU A 227 -10.00 26.03 -26.75
CA LEU A 227 -11.02 27.09 -26.59
C LEU A 227 -10.52 28.45 -27.10
N LYS A 228 -9.27 28.79 -26.79
CA LYS A 228 -8.61 30.09 -27.04
C LYS A 228 -7.27 29.88 -27.75
N PRO A 229 -7.26 29.45 -29.02
CA PRO A 229 -6.03 29.28 -29.77
C PRO A 229 -5.29 30.61 -29.91
N GLY A 230 -4.02 30.64 -29.50
CA GLY A 230 -3.13 31.78 -29.72
C GLY A 230 -2.74 31.90 -31.18
N ALA A 231 -2.37 33.11 -31.62
CA ALA A 231 -1.88 33.33 -32.98
C ALA A 231 -0.65 32.44 -33.27
N GLY A 232 -0.70 31.66 -34.35
CA GLY A 232 0.37 30.73 -34.74
C GLY A 232 0.49 29.46 -33.88
N SER A 233 -0.43 29.22 -32.94
CA SER A 233 -0.45 27.97 -32.17
C SER A 233 -0.92 26.79 -33.02
N PRO A 234 -0.33 25.58 -32.87
CA PRO A 234 -0.82 24.38 -33.55
C PRO A 234 -2.30 24.11 -33.21
N ALA A 235 -3.07 23.69 -34.21
CA ALA A 235 -4.44 23.28 -34.02
C ALA A 235 -4.49 22.04 -33.12
N VAL A 236 -5.36 22.07 -32.11
CA VAL A 236 -5.61 20.91 -31.24
C VAL A 236 -6.59 19.99 -31.95
N THR A 237 -6.26 18.71 -32.04
CA THR A 237 -7.12 17.69 -32.64
C THR A 237 -8.06 17.07 -31.60
N GLN A 238 -9.16 16.47 -32.07
CA GLN A 238 -10.10 15.76 -31.19
C GLN A 238 -9.41 14.60 -30.44
N ALA A 239 -8.57 13.84 -31.14
CA ALA A 239 -7.86 12.70 -30.57
C ALA A 239 -6.91 13.11 -29.42
N GLU A 240 -6.21 14.24 -29.56
CA GLU A 240 -5.34 14.78 -28.51
C GLU A 240 -6.12 15.17 -27.26
N LEU A 241 -7.29 15.82 -27.42
CA LEU A 241 -8.16 16.16 -26.29
C LEU A 241 -8.69 14.89 -25.61
N THR A 242 -9.22 13.93 -26.36
CA THR A 242 -9.75 12.68 -25.80
C THR A 242 -8.68 11.92 -25.02
N GLU A 243 -7.48 11.78 -25.59
CA GLU A 243 -6.36 11.10 -24.93
C GLU A 243 -5.95 11.81 -23.62
N ALA A 244 -5.94 13.14 -23.62
CA ALA A 244 -5.66 13.92 -22.42
C ALA A 244 -6.77 13.78 -21.36
N MET A 245 -8.05 13.80 -21.75
CA MET A 245 -9.17 13.62 -20.80
C MET A 245 -9.20 12.22 -20.17
N LYS A 246 -8.81 11.18 -20.94
CA LYS A 246 -8.68 9.80 -20.43
C LYS A 246 -7.59 9.66 -19.38
N LYS A 247 -6.48 10.41 -19.53
CA LYS A 247 -5.37 10.42 -18.57
C LYS A 247 -5.61 11.34 -17.37
N ALA A 248 -6.45 12.37 -17.54
CA ALA A 248 -6.77 13.31 -16.49
C ALA A 248 -7.57 12.66 -15.35
N GLY A 249 -7.39 13.19 -14.13
CA GLY A 249 -8.20 12.86 -12.99
C GLY A 249 -9.64 13.36 -13.13
N GLU A 250 -10.53 12.75 -12.36
CA GLU A 250 -11.96 13.08 -12.33
C GLU A 250 -12.23 14.56 -11.98
N ARG A 251 -11.57 15.08 -10.95
CA ARG A 251 -11.68 16.50 -10.54
C ARG A 251 -11.26 17.45 -11.65
N THR A 252 -10.19 17.11 -12.37
CA THR A 252 -9.69 17.87 -13.52
C THR A 252 -10.71 17.89 -14.65
N ARG A 253 -11.30 16.74 -14.99
CA ARG A 253 -12.39 16.67 -15.98
C ARG A 253 -13.59 17.55 -15.59
N ALA A 254 -13.98 17.56 -14.32
CA ALA A 254 -15.06 18.43 -13.82
C ALA A 254 -14.72 19.93 -13.94
N GLN A 255 -13.47 20.32 -13.64
CA GLN A 255 -13.00 21.70 -13.82
C GLN A 255 -12.92 22.11 -15.29
N ILE A 256 -12.47 21.20 -16.16
CA ILE A 256 -12.46 21.38 -17.62
C ILE A 256 -13.88 21.56 -18.14
N PHE A 257 -14.83 20.75 -17.68
CA PHE A 257 -16.26 20.91 -17.99
C PHE A 257 -16.75 22.32 -17.63
N ASN A 258 -16.51 22.78 -16.39
CA ASN A 258 -16.93 24.11 -15.95
C ASN A 258 -16.29 25.22 -16.81
N THR A 259 -15.02 25.05 -17.19
CA THR A 259 -14.30 25.99 -18.05
C THR A 259 -14.93 26.06 -19.45
N ALA A 260 -15.20 24.91 -20.07
CA ALA A 260 -15.84 24.84 -21.38
C ALA A 260 -17.28 25.34 -21.37
N SER A 261 -18.06 25.02 -20.32
CA SER A 261 -19.44 25.49 -20.13
C SER A 261 -19.50 27.01 -19.95
N SER A 262 -18.59 27.58 -19.15
CA SER A 262 -18.44 29.03 -19.01
C SER A 262 -18.06 29.69 -20.33
N PHE A 263 -17.12 29.11 -21.06
CA PHE A 263 -16.71 29.60 -22.37
C PHE A 263 -17.87 29.58 -23.38
N ARG A 264 -18.66 28.50 -23.42
CA ARG A 264 -19.86 28.41 -24.27
C ARG A 264 -20.87 29.49 -23.90
N SER A 265 -21.21 29.59 -22.62
CA SER A 265 -22.20 30.54 -22.10
C SER A 265 -21.84 32.00 -22.44
N ALA A 266 -20.55 32.35 -22.33
CA ALA A 266 -20.05 33.68 -22.69
C ALA A 266 -20.06 33.97 -24.21
N ASN A 267 -20.22 32.95 -25.05
CA ASN A 267 -20.13 33.08 -26.51
C ASN A 267 -21.38 32.53 -27.24
N ASN A 268 -22.53 32.45 -26.58
CA ASN A 268 -23.77 31.89 -27.14
C ASN A 268 -24.56 32.87 -28.05
N LEU A 269 -23.87 33.76 -28.77
CA LEU A 269 -24.50 34.75 -29.64
C LEU A 269 -24.53 34.29 -31.11
N PRO A 270 -25.52 34.74 -31.91
CA PRO A 270 -25.56 34.50 -33.34
C PRO A 270 -24.24 34.93 -34.01
N GLY A 271 -23.57 34.00 -34.71
CA GLY A 271 -22.28 34.24 -35.39
C GLY A 271 -21.04 33.66 -34.69
N ALA A 272 -21.15 33.19 -33.45
CA ALA A 272 -20.02 32.58 -32.71
C ALA A 272 -19.73 31.11 -33.08
N LYS A 273 -19.98 30.70 -34.34
CA LYS A 273 -19.96 29.28 -34.77
C LYS A 273 -18.67 28.57 -34.42
N GLU A 274 -17.52 29.19 -34.70
CA GLU A 274 -16.22 28.60 -34.42
C GLU A 274 -15.98 28.38 -32.92
N LYS A 275 -16.42 29.32 -32.08
CA LYS A 275 -16.28 29.21 -30.63
C LYS A 275 -17.16 28.08 -30.09
N MET A 276 -18.37 27.92 -30.61
CA MET A 276 -19.24 26.79 -30.25
C MET A 276 -18.65 25.45 -30.70
N ALA A 277 -18.07 25.38 -31.89
CA ALA A 277 -17.37 24.18 -32.37
C ALA A 277 -16.18 23.81 -31.46
N ARG A 278 -15.40 24.79 -31.00
CA ARG A 278 -14.30 24.55 -30.03
C ARG A 278 -14.81 24.01 -28.70
N ALA A 279 -15.90 24.57 -28.17
CA ALA A 279 -16.52 24.05 -26.95
C ALA A 279 -17.05 22.61 -27.15
N ALA A 280 -17.66 22.34 -28.32
CA ALA A 280 -18.15 21.01 -28.66
C ALA A 280 -17.04 19.95 -28.67
N MET A 281 -15.87 20.27 -29.22
CA MET A 281 -14.71 19.36 -29.20
C MET A 281 -14.32 18.95 -27.77
N VAL A 282 -14.30 19.90 -26.84
CA VAL A 282 -13.99 19.63 -25.43
C VAL A 282 -15.05 18.76 -24.78
N PHE A 283 -16.34 19.06 -24.99
CA PHE A 283 -17.42 18.23 -24.43
C PHE A 283 -17.42 16.81 -25.00
N GLN A 284 -17.12 16.66 -26.30
CA GLN A 284 -17.00 15.35 -26.92
C GLN A 284 -15.83 14.55 -26.32
N ALA A 285 -14.69 15.20 -26.08
CA ALA A 285 -13.55 14.55 -25.41
C ALA A 285 -13.88 14.12 -23.98
N LEU A 286 -14.65 14.92 -23.24
CA LEU A 286 -15.11 14.56 -21.90
C LEU A 286 -16.07 13.36 -21.90
N ILE A 287 -16.95 13.25 -22.90
CA ILE A 287 -17.86 12.12 -23.07
C ILE A 287 -17.07 10.84 -23.41
N GLU A 288 -16.10 10.93 -24.33
CA GLU A 288 -15.28 9.79 -24.74
C GLU A 288 -14.32 9.31 -23.62
N ALA A 289 -14.03 10.17 -22.64
CA ALA A 289 -13.27 9.82 -21.44
C ALA A 289 -14.13 9.26 -20.29
N ASP A 290 -15.46 9.18 -20.48
CA ASP A 290 -16.44 8.69 -19.52
C ASP A 290 -17.32 7.59 -20.14
N PRO A 291 -16.76 6.39 -20.38
CA PRO A 291 -17.49 5.30 -21.04
C PRO A 291 -18.67 4.76 -20.23
N GLU A 292 -18.63 4.94 -18.90
CA GLU A 292 -19.70 4.53 -17.99
C GLU A 292 -20.84 5.56 -17.88
N ALA A 293 -20.73 6.70 -18.56
CA ALA A 293 -21.72 7.77 -18.56
C ALA A 293 -22.02 8.35 -17.16
N ASN A 294 -21.02 8.39 -16.28
CA ASN A 294 -21.11 9.01 -14.95
C ASN A 294 -21.36 10.53 -15.02
N TYR A 295 -21.10 11.15 -16.17
CA TYR A 295 -21.29 12.58 -16.43
C TYR A 295 -22.34 12.84 -17.51
N HIS A 296 -23.55 13.22 -17.07
CA HIS A 296 -24.65 13.57 -17.97
C HIS A 296 -24.51 14.98 -18.59
N ARG A 297 -23.88 15.93 -17.88
CA ARG A 297 -23.85 17.35 -18.27
C ARG A 297 -23.12 17.66 -19.58
N PRO A 298 -21.95 17.06 -19.91
CA PRO A 298 -21.30 17.29 -21.20
C PRO A 298 -22.18 16.95 -22.41
N ARG A 299 -23.00 15.88 -22.30
CA ARG A 299 -23.97 15.50 -23.34
C ARG A 299 -25.04 16.57 -23.51
N ALA A 300 -25.57 17.12 -22.41
CA ALA A 300 -26.54 18.20 -22.48
C ALA A 300 -25.94 19.46 -23.14
N GLU A 301 -24.69 19.82 -22.83
CA GLU A 301 -24.01 20.96 -23.46
C GLU A 301 -23.86 20.79 -24.98
N LEU A 302 -23.53 19.58 -25.46
CA LEU A 302 -23.54 19.28 -26.90
C LEU A 302 -24.93 19.42 -27.51
N GLY A 303 -25.95 18.91 -26.83
CA GLY A 303 -27.35 19.07 -27.23
C GLY A 303 -27.72 20.55 -27.42
N TYR A 304 -27.32 21.41 -26.49
CA TYR A 304 -27.52 22.85 -26.61
C TYR A 304 -26.73 23.46 -27.77
N ILE A 305 -25.49 23.05 -28.00
CA ILE A 305 -24.68 23.56 -29.11
C ILE A 305 -25.31 23.23 -30.46
N PHE A 306 -25.76 21.99 -30.68
CA PHE A 306 -26.38 21.61 -31.96
C PHE A 306 -27.71 22.34 -32.18
N LYS A 307 -28.50 22.52 -31.12
CA LYS A 307 -29.78 23.24 -31.12
C LYS A 307 -29.64 24.75 -31.37
N ASP A 308 -28.66 25.39 -30.72
CA ASP A 308 -28.49 26.86 -30.74
C ASP A 308 -27.55 27.32 -31.88
N SER A 309 -27.05 26.41 -32.71
CA SER A 309 -26.22 26.75 -33.86
C SER A 309 -27.02 27.52 -34.93
N THR A 310 -26.32 28.26 -35.80
CA THR A 310 -26.99 29.03 -36.89
C THR A 310 -27.73 28.17 -37.91
N GLN A 311 -27.37 26.89 -38.00
CA GLN A 311 -28.05 25.88 -38.81
C GLN A 311 -28.29 24.69 -37.88
N PRO A 312 -29.35 24.74 -37.07
CA PRO A 312 -29.59 23.75 -36.03
C PRO A 312 -29.67 22.33 -36.60
N ASP A 313 -28.95 21.40 -35.97
CA ASP A 313 -29.10 19.96 -36.18
C ASP A 313 -30.00 19.43 -35.05
N TRP A 314 -31.31 19.60 -35.23
CA TRP A 314 -32.31 19.25 -34.22
C TRP A 314 -32.29 17.76 -33.86
N GLY A 315 -31.98 16.89 -34.84
CA GLY A 315 -31.87 15.45 -34.63
C GLY A 315 -30.70 15.09 -33.71
N LYS A 316 -29.49 15.61 -33.98
CA LYS A 316 -28.36 15.42 -33.06
C LYS A 316 -28.60 16.05 -31.69
N ALA A 317 -29.23 17.22 -31.65
CA ALA A 317 -29.56 17.87 -30.40
C ALA A 317 -30.47 16.99 -29.53
N GLU A 318 -31.51 16.40 -30.12
CA GLU A 318 -32.40 15.44 -29.45
C GLU A 318 -31.66 14.20 -28.97
N GLU A 319 -30.77 13.63 -29.79
CA GLU A 319 -29.96 12.45 -29.44
C GLU A 319 -29.11 12.71 -28.19
N TYR A 320 -28.34 13.80 -28.18
CA TYR A 320 -27.49 14.17 -27.05
C TYR A 320 -28.28 14.49 -25.78
N LEU A 321 -29.42 15.20 -25.91
CA LEU A 321 -30.28 15.50 -24.76
C LEU A 321 -30.94 14.24 -24.20
N THR A 322 -31.31 13.29 -25.06
CA THR A 322 -31.84 11.99 -24.64
C THR A 322 -30.77 11.19 -23.92
N ALA A 323 -29.55 11.13 -24.45
CA ALA A 323 -28.44 10.45 -23.78
C ALA A 323 -28.09 11.11 -22.42
N ALA A 324 -28.16 12.44 -22.32
CA ALA A 324 -27.99 13.15 -21.06
C ALA A 324 -29.09 12.79 -20.04
N LEU A 325 -30.34 12.70 -20.49
CA LEU A 325 -31.47 12.30 -19.65
C LEU A 325 -31.33 10.87 -19.14
N THR A 326 -30.99 9.92 -20.01
CA THR A 326 -30.77 8.53 -19.62
C THR A 326 -29.67 8.43 -18.54
N ALA A 327 -28.52 9.06 -18.78
CA ALA A 327 -27.43 9.10 -17.80
C ALA A 327 -27.85 9.77 -16.48
N ALA A 328 -28.62 10.85 -16.52
CA ALA A 328 -29.11 11.52 -15.32
C ALA A 328 -30.10 10.65 -14.52
N ILE A 329 -30.94 9.85 -15.19
CA ILE A 329 -31.86 8.90 -14.54
C ILE A 329 -31.10 7.74 -13.89
N ASP A 330 -30.07 7.22 -14.54
CA ASP A 330 -29.23 6.16 -13.98
C ASP A 330 -28.51 6.62 -12.69
N ILE A 331 -28.01 7.86 -12.67
CA ILE A 331 -27.44 8.50 -11.47
C ILE A 331 -28.50 8.77 -10.40
N ARG A 332 -29.73 9.15 -10.80
CA ARG A 332 -30.86 9.39 -9.89
C ARG A 332 -31.25 8.14 -9.10
N ASN A 333 -31.16 6.96 -9.71
CA ASN A 333 -31.47 5.69 -9.04
C ASN A 333 -30.50 5.37 -7.89
N THR A 334 -29.38 6.09 -7.77
CA THR A 334 -28.38 5.88 -6.72
C THR A 334 -28.33 6.99 -5.66
N SER A 335 -28.68 8.27 -5.92
CA SER A 335 -28.21 9.37 -5.03
C SER A 335 -29.04 10.67 -4.82
N SER A 336 -30.38 10.74 -5.00
CA SER A 336 -31.32 11.86 -4.60
C SER A 336 -32.30 12.27 -5.72
N PRO A 337 -33.53 12.78 -5.44
CA PRO A 337 -34.54 13.14 -6.45
C PRO A 337 -34.35 14.51 -7.12
N GLU A 338 -33.13 14.93 -7.45
CA GLU A 338 -32.95 16.12 -8.31
C GLU A 338 -33.43 15.82 -9.74
N THR A 339 -34.49 16.51 -10.17
CA THR A 339 -34.94 16.51 -11.56
C THR A 339 -34.15 17.53 -12.37
N TRP A 340 -33.96 17.28 -13.67
CA TRP A 340 -33.30 18.23 -14.60
C TRP A 340 -34.26 18.71 -15.71
N PRO A 341 -35.40 19.38 -15.39
CA PRO A 341 -36.49 19.65 -16.34
C PRO A 341 -36.07 20.46 -17.59
N ILE A 342 -34.90 21.09 -17.52
CA ILE A 342 -34.28 21.80 -18.63
C ILE A 342 -33.91 20.88 -19.80
N TYR A 343 -33.61 19.60 -19.54
CA TYR A 343 -33.27 18.66 -20.61
C TYR A 343 -34.51 18.28 -21.41
N GLU A 344 -35.60 17.93 -20.73
CA GLU A 344 -36.91 17.65 -21.33
C GLU A 344 -37.44 18.88 -22.06
N PHE A 345 -37.34 20.07 -21.43
CA PHE A 345 -37.71 21.34 -22.07
C PHE A 345 -37.00 21.54 -23.42
N ASN A 346 -35.68 21.32 -23.48
CA ASN A 346 -34.94 21.50 -24.73
C ASN A 346 -35.18 20.35 -25.71
N ARG A 347 -35.41 19.11 -25.25
CA ARG A 347 -35.72 17.97 -26.11
C ARG A 347 -37.10 18.15 -26.77
N ALA A 348 -38.10 18.63 -26.04
CA ALA A 348 -39.40 18.99 -26.58
C ALA A 348 -39.27 19.98 -27.75
N LYS A 349 -38.45 21.03 -27.59
CA LYS A 349 -38.17 21.98 -28.67
C LYS A 349 -37.55 21.32 -29.89
N CYS A 350 -36.59 20.41 -29.71
CA CYS A 350 -35.98 19.68 -30.81
C CYS A 350 -37.01 18.83 -31.57
N ARG A 351 -37.91 18.15 -30.85
CA ARG A 351 -38.99 17.36 -31.44
C ARG A 351 -40.01 18.20 -32.19
N ILE A 352 -40.40 19.35 -31.62
CA ILE A 352 -41.31 20.31 -32.27
C ILE A 352 -40.75 20.82 -33.59
N MET A 353 -39.45 21.14 -33.62
CA MET A 353 -38.78 21.66 -34.83
C MET A 353 -38.55 20.61 -35.91
N GLN A 354 -38.63 19.32 -35.56
CA GLN A 354 -38.57 18.19 -36.49
C GLN A 354 -39.97 17.70 -36.92
N ASP A 355 -41.04 18.28 -36.38
CA ASP A 355 -42.40 17.84 -36.66
C ASP A 355 -42.78 18.15 -38.12
N PRO A 356 -43.10 17.13 -38.94
CA PRO A 356 -43.43 17.31 -40.35
C PRO A 356 -44.74 18.09 -40.56
N ALA A 357 -45.58 18.26 -39.55
CA ALA A 357 -46.83 19.00 -39.66
C ALA A 357 -46.63 20.50 -39.90
N HIS A 358 -45.51 21.09 -39.43
CA HIS A 358 -45.09 22.51 -39.53
C HIS A 358 -46.11 23.57 -39.08
N GLU A 359 -47.31 23.61 -39.65
CA GLU A 359 -48.38 24.56 -39.34
C GLU A 359 -49.67 23.85 -38.89
N GLY A 360 -49.86 22.58 -39.27
CA GLY A 360 -51.03 21.78 -38.91
C GLY A 360 -50.91 21.04 -37.56
N PRO A 361 -51.99 20.38 -37.11
CA PRO A 361 -51.96 19.52 -35.93
C PRO A 361 -50.92 18.41 -36.08
N SER A 362 -50.15 18.17 -35.02
CA SER A 362 -49.15 17.11 -34.97
C SER A 362 -49.80 15.74 -34.95
N ALA A 363 -49.13 14.74 -35.53
CA ALA A 363 -49.53 13.34 -35.36
C ALA A 363 -49.54 12.94 -33.87
N ASP A 364 -50.47 12.08 -33.47
CA ASP A 364 -50.68 11.69 -32.07
C ASP A 364 -49.38 11.21 -31.39
N ALA A 365 -48.55 10.43 -32.08
CA ALA A 365 -47.27 9.95 -31.56
C ALA A 365 -46.28 11.09 -31.24
N VAL A 366 -46.19 12.10 -32.11
CA VAL A 366 -45.33 13.28 -31.91
C VAL A 366 -45.91 14.14 -30.78
N ARG A 367 -47.23 14.34 -30.79
CA ARG A 367 -47.92 15.10 -29.74
C ARG A 367 -47.72 14.51 -28.35
N ASN A 368 -47.85 13.20 -28.22
CA ASN A 368 -47.68 12.51 -26.94
C ASN A 368 -46.25 12.63 -26.40
N THR A 369 -45.24 12.39 -27.24
CA THR A 369 -43.82 12.47 -26.80
C THR A 369 -43.38 13.89 -26.43
N VAL A 370 -43.86 14.90 -27.16
CA VAL A 370 -43.63 16.31 -26.81
C VAL A 370 -44.34 16.66 -25.50
N LEU A 371 -45.59 16.24 -25.31
CA LEU A 371 -46.34 16.53 -24.08
C LEU A 371 -45.73 15.85 -22.85
N ASP A 372 -45.18 14.64 -22.97
CA ASP A 372 -44.48 13.98 -21.87
C ASP A 372 -43.27 14.79 -21.39
N ASP A 373 -42.47 15.32 -22.33
CA ASP A 373 -41.37 16.21 -22.00
C ASP A 373 -41.86 17.53 -21.37
N LEU A 374 -42.90 18.15 -21.95
CA LEU A 374 -43.44 19.41 -21.47
C LEU A 374 -44.09 19.28 -20.09
N ARG A 375 -44.67 18.14 -19.75
CA ARG A 375 -45.21 17.85 -18.41
C ARG A 375 -44.11 17.91 -17.36
N VAL A 376 -43.01 17.21 -17.59
CA VAL A 376 -41.85 17.21 -16.68
C VAL A 376 -41.24 18.62 -16.59
N ALA A 377 -41.05 19.28 -17.74
CA ALA A 377 -40.55 20.66 -17.81
C ALA A 377 -41.43 21.61 -16.98
N SER A 378 -42.75 21.51 -17.11
CA SER A 378 -43.71 22.42 -16.47
C SER A 378 -43.75 22.29 -14.95
N MET A 379 -43.28 21.17 -14.36
CA MET A 379 -43.21 21.02 -12.90
C MET A 379 -42.37 22.11 -12.21
N GLN A 380 -41.37 22.65 -12.91
CA GLN A 380 -40.48 23.70 -12.37
C GLN A 380 -40.33 24.91 -13.31
N MET A 381 -40.77 24.80 -14.57
CA MET A 381 -40.51 25.78 -15.61
C MET A 381 -41.78 26.23 -16.34
N GLU A 382 -42.95 26.14 -15.69
CA GLU A 382 -44.26 26.45 -16.30
C GLU A 382 -44.29 27.78 -17.05
N ASN A 383 -43.84 28.87 -16.42
CA ASN A 383 -43.80 30.19 -17.06
C ASN A 383 -42.93 30.19 -18.33
N LYS A 384 -41.79 29.49 -18.30
CA LYS A 384 -40.88 29.42 -19.44
C LYS A 384 -41.46 28.56 -20.56
N VAL A 385 -42.14 27.47 -20.23
CA VAL A 385 -42.87 26.62 -21.19
C VAL A 385 -43.99 27.42 -21.86
N ALA A 386 -44.76 28.18 -21.08
CA ALA A 386 -45.88 28.97 -21.58
C ALA A 386 -45.46 30.12 -22.50
N SER A 387 -44.29 30.72 -22.28
CA SER A 387 -43.83 31.89 -23.05
C SER A 387 -42.77 31.58 -24.13
N ASP A 388 -42.31 30.34 -24.28
CA ASP A 388 -41.24 30.00 -25.24
C ASP A 388 -41.74 30.14 -26.69
N SER A 389 -40.91 30.78 -27.53
CA SER A 389 -41.27 31.10 -28.92
C SER A 389 -41.42 29.90 -29.85
N VAL A 390 -40.91 28.72 -29.47
CA VAL A 390 -41.08 27.48 -30.23
C VAL A 390 -42.26 26.68 -29.70
N ILE A 391 -42.42 26.63 -28.38
CA ILE A 391 -43.44 25.81 -27.73
C ILE A 391 -44.83 26.45 -27.87
N ARG A 392 -44.94 27.77 -27.70
CA ARG A 392 -46.25 28.45 -27.71
C ARG A 392 -47.02 28.26 -29.04
N PRO A 393 -46.43 28.48 -30.22
CA PRO A 393 -47.11 28.22 -31.49
C PRO A 393 -47.48 26.74 -31.68
N TRP A 394 -46.63 25.83 -31.19
CA TRP A 394 -46.90 24.40 -31.26
C TRP A 394 -48.09 23.97 -30.40
N LEU A 395 -48.23 24.55 -29.21
CA LEU A 395 -49.40 24.34 -28.34
C LEU A 395 -50.67 24.85 -29.02
N ASP A 396 -50.62 26.05 -29.61
CA ASP A 396 -51.78 26.67 -30.27
C ASP A 396 -52.25 25.84 -31.48
N ARG A 397 -51.35 25.37 -32.34
CA ARG A 397 -51.74 24.55 -33.51
C ARG A 397 -52.28 23.15 -33.13
N ASN A 398 -52.01 22.70 -31.90
CA ASN A 398 -52.54 21.44 -31.35
C ASN A 398 -53.75 21.65 -30.43
N GLY A 399 -54.24 22.89 -30.26
CA GLY A 399 -55.38 23.19 -29.40
C GLY A 399 -55.13 22.97 -27.91
N ILE A 400 -53.87 23.10 -27.46
CA ILE A 400 -53.46 22.83 -26.08
C ILE A 400 -53.22 24.14 -25.35
N THR A 401 -53.83 24.31 -24.18
CA THR A 401 -53.54 25.46 -23.31
C THR A 401 -52.33 25.15 -22.41
N PRO A 402 -51.45 26.12 -22.11
CA PRO A 402 -50.29 25.86 -21.24
C PRO A 402 -50.68 25.27 -19.87
N GLY A 403 -51.75 25.77 -19.25
CA GLY A 403 -52.25 25.25 -17.97
C GLY A 403 -52.83 23.83 -18.03
N SER A 404 -53.23 23.34 -19.20
CA SER A 404 -53.73 21.96 -19.36
C SER A 404 -52.60 20.92 -19.47
N ILE A 405 -51.34 21.33 -19.59
CA ILE A 405 -50.20 20.41 -19.74
C ILE A 405 -50.04 19.54 -18.49
N THR A 406 -50.08 20.14 -17.30
CA THR A 406 -49.91 19.46 -16.00
C THR A 406 -51.20 18.86 -15.46
N SER A 407 -52.35 19.26 -16.00
CA SER A 407 -53.68 18.95 -15.46
C SER A 407 -54.23 17.57 -15.80
N GLY A 408 -53.55 16.78 -16.64
CA GLY A 408 -53.89 15.40 -16.99
C GLY A 408 -55.38 15.11 -17.24
N THR A 409 -55.82 15.19 -18.50
CA THR A 409 -57.00 14.40 -18.95
C THR A 409 -56.61 12.96 -19.17
#